data_AF-A0A6L3VW22-F1
#
_entry.id   AF-A0A6L3VW22-F1
#
_cell.length_a   1.000
_cell.length_b   1.000
_cell.length_c   1.000
_cell.angle_alpha   90.00
_cell.angle_beta   90.00
_cell.angle_gamma   90.00
#
_symmetry.space_group_name_H-M   'P 1'
#
loop_
_entity.id
_entity.type
_entity.pdbx_description
1 polymer ?
#
loop_
_entity_poly.entity_id
_entity_poly.type
_entity_poly.pdbx_seq_one_letter_code
_entity_poly.pdbx_strand_id
1 'polypeptide(L)'
;MDAWEAVTAEYAALEAQLADPRVHRDFRRARRLRRCAAALRPLNEDALRLRSLLDDLRDARDLAADPAWRAEADRIEREAASLRAELAAAVAARDPFDPYDVIVLIDAEAGCHRPVQAVVNAYEDDARARGWHVEHLYNDPPPHWAMLGITAGEEGPGPWSVLKEGPRAVRSADGSGTAHVTVLPEAEPAPVDPRDVRIDLYCTREPGAQTMLRMLHEPTRIGAYGRDPVPARAQANAMRVVWAQLAVLGSALEGRYQAVPQAPGGHLHLRAVAGRPASV
;
A
#
# COMPACT_ATOMS: atom_id res chain seq x y z
N MET A 1 -11.01 16.12 -14.91
CA MET A 1 -9.57 16.30 -14.65
C MET A 1 -8.86 15.24 -15.45
N ASP A 2 -8.01 15.66 -16.37
CA ASP A 2 -7.25 14.73 -17.20
C ASP A 2 -6.21 13.97 -16.36
N ALA A 3 -5.81 12.78 -16.81
CA ALA A 3 -4.85 11.95 -16.07
C ALA A 3 -3.52 12.68 -15.78
N TRP A 4 -3.04 13.50 -16.71
CA TRP A 4 -1.79 14.26 -16.58
C TRP A 4 -1.89 15.39 -15.53
N GLU A 5 -3.06 16.04 -15.43
CA GLU A 5 -3.33 17.04 -14.40
C GLU A 5 -3.36 16.40 -13.01
N ALA A 6 -3.99 15.22 -12.91
CA ALA A 6 -4.05 14.46 -11.67
C ALA A 6 -2.66 14.02 -11.19
N VAL A 7 -1.81 13.53 -12.10
CA VAL A 7 -0.41 13.17 -11.81
C VAL A 7 0.38 14.38 -11.30
N THR A 8 0.26 15.52 -11.98
CA THR A 8 0.98 16.74 -11.60
C THR A 8 0.55 17.23 -10.22
N ALA A 9 -0.76 17.19 -9.93
CA ALA A 9 -1.31 17.56 -8.63
C ALA A 9 -0.86 16.60 -7.52
N GLU A 10 -0.87 15.28 -7.78
CA GLU A 10 -0.41 14.26 -6.84
C GLU A 10 1.09 14.43 -6.54
N TYR A 11 1.92 14.66 -7.57
CA TYR A 11 3.35 14.91 -7.43
C TYR A 11 3.63 16.16 -6.58
N ALA A 12 2.95 17.27 -6.88
CA ALA A 12 3.08 18.50 -6.12
C ALA A 12 2.65 18.34 -4.65
N ALA A 13 1.59 17.56 -4.39
CA ALA A 13 1.15 17.26 -3.03
C ALA A 13 2.16 16.41 -2.24
N LEU A 14 2.86 15.48 -2.91
CA LEU A 14 3.94 14.69 -2.29
C LEU A 14 5.16 15.57 -1.97
N GLU A 15 5.58 16.43 -2.91
CA GLU A 15 6.68 17.37 -2.68
C GLU A 15 6.38 18.35 -1.54
N ALA A 16 5.15 18.86 -1.47
CA ALA A 16 4.72 19.74 -0.39
C ALA A 16 4.78 19.04 0.99
N GLN A 17 4.39 17.77 1.06
CA GLN A 17 4.52 16.97 2.27
C GLN A 17 5.98 16.73 2.65
N LEU A 18 6.83 16.39 1.69
CA LEU A 18 8.27 16.18 1.92
C LEU A 18 9.00 17.46 2.38
N ALA A 19 8.50 18.63 1.98
CA ALA A 19 9.01 19.91 2.42
C ALA A 19 8.67 20.24 3.90
N ASP A 20 7.65 19.60 4.51
CA ASP A 20 7.32 19.80 5.92
C ASP A 20 8.36 19.12 6.83
N PRO A 21 9.11 19.85 7.68
CA PRO A 21 10.08 19.27 8.61
C PRO A 21 9.48 18.24 9.57
N ARG A 22 8.17 18.29 9.84
CA ARG A 22 7.47 17.37 10.75
C ARG A 22 7.42 15.95 10.20
N VAL A 23 7.40 15.78 8.87
CA VAL A 23 7.38 14.46 8.22
C VAL A 23 8.65 13.67 8.56
N HIS A 24 9.80 14.35 8.67
CA HIS A 24 11.09 13.72 8.96
C HIS A 24 11.25 13.26 10.42
N ARG A 25 10.26 13.51 11.29
CA ARG A 25 10.19 12.89 12.64
C ARG A 25 9.76 11.43 12.60
N ASP A 26 9.11 11.00 11.53
CA ASP A 26 8.76 9.62 11.27
C ASP A 26 9.52 9.14 10.03
N PHE A 27 10.60 8.39 10.26
CA PHE A 27 11.45 7.88 9.20
C PHE A 27 10.69 6.99 8.21
N ARG A 28 9.72 6.20 8.68
CA ARG A 28 8.93 5.31 7.81
C ARG A 28 8.04 6.13 6.88
N ARG A 29 7.41 7.18 7.44
CA ARG A 29 6.61 8.13 6.66
C ARG A 29 7.42 8.85 5.60
N ALA A 30 8.55 9.43 5.99
CA ALA A 30 9.43 10.15 5.07
C ALA A 30 9.93 9.24 3.94
N ARG A 31 10.39 8.02 4.26
CA ARG A 31 10.82 7.03 3.27
C ARG A 31 9.72 6.68 2.28
N ARG A 32 8.50 6.40 2.75
CA ARG A 32 7.37 6.07 1.85
C ARG A 32 7.08 7.24 0.91
N LEU A 33 6.98 8.47 1.42
CA LEU A 33 6.72 9.65 0.60
C LEU A 33 7.80 9.87 -0.47
N ARG A 34 9.07 9.67 -0.12
CA ARG A 34 10.18 9.73 -1.09
C ARG A 34 10.04 8.69 -2.19
N ARG A 35 9.71 7.43 -1.85
CA ARG A 35 9.47 6.39 -2.87
C ARG A 35 8.25 6.70 -3.74
N CYS A 36 7.17 7.23 -3.16
CA CYS A 36 6.00 7.66 -3.92
C CYS A 36 6.36 8.76 -4.92
N ALA A 37 7.09 9.79 -4.48
CA ALA A 37 7.56 10.86 -5.34
C ALA A 37 8.51 10.33 -6.44
N ALA A 38 9.46 9.46 -6.08
CA ALA A 38 10.38 8.85 -7.04
C ALA A 38 9.64 8.02 -8.11
N ALA A 39 8.63 7.24 -7.72
CA ALA A 39 7.83 6.45 -8.64
C ALA A 39 6.94 7.31 -9.57
N LEU A 40 6.46 8.46 -9.07
CA LEU A 40 5.59 9.35 -9.83
C LEU A 40 6.34 10.35 -10.72
N ARG A 41 7.63 10.58 -10.43
CA ARG A 41 8.47 11.57 -11.13
C ARG A 41 8.50 11.41 -12.65
N PRO A 42 8.71 10.21 -13.24
CA PRO A 42 8.73 10.07 -14.70
C PRO A 42 7.39 10.46 -15.34
N LEU A 43 6.27 10.07 -14.71
CA LEU A 43 4.94 10.43 -15.19
C LEU A 43 4.68 11.94 -15.08
N ASN A 44 5.22 12.59 -14.05
CA ASN A 44 5.14 14.04 -13.90
C ASN A 44 5.99 14.77 -14.94
N GLU A 45 7.19 14.27 -15.27
CA GLU A 45 8.02 14.82 -16.35
C GLU A 45 7.30 14.75 -17.71
N ASP A 46 6.67 13.61 -18.03
CA ASP A 46 5.84 13.46 -19.23
C ASP A 46 4.61 14.38 -19.20
N ALA A 47 3.96 14.54 -18.04
CA ALA A 47 2.83 15.45 -17.87
C ALA A 47 3.22 16.92 -18.09
N LEU A 48 4.40 17.35 -17.60
CA LEU A 48 4.92 18.69 -17.82
C LEU A 48 5.31 18.91 -19.29
N ARG A 49 5.87 17.90 -19.96
CA ARG A 49 6.13 17.96 -21.39
C ARG A 49 4.84 18.09 -22.19
N LEU A 50 3.82 17.30 -21.86
CA LEU A 50 2.50 17.39 -22.50
C LEU A 50 1.90 18.79 -22.32
N ARG A 51 2.00 19.37 -21.11
CA ARG A 51 1.54 20.74 -20.85
C ARG A 51 2.24 21.75 -21.77
N SER A 52 3.57 21.66 -21.90
CA SER A 52 4.33 22.53 -22.81
C SER A 52 3.84 22.39 -24.25
N LEU A 53 3.66 21.16 -24.74
CA LEU A 53 3.14 20.92 -26.10
C LEU A 53 1.74 21.51 -26.31
N LEU A 54 0.88 21.50 -25.29
CA LEU A 54 -0.45 22.10 -25.37
C LEU A 54 -0.41 23.63 -25.39
N ASP A 55 0.50 24.24 -24.64
CA ASP A 55 0.76 25.68 -24.70
C ASP A 55 1.34 26.08 -26.07
N ASP A 56 2.34 25.34 -26.57
CA ASP A 56 2.92 25.55 -27.90
C ASP A 56 1.88 25.37 -29.03
N LEU A 57 0.99 24.38 -28.90
CA LEU A 57 -0.11 24.16 -29.84
C LEU A 57 -1.08 25.33 -29.87
N ARG A 58 -1.40 25.92 -28.71
CA ARG A 58 -2.26 27.10 -28.63
C ARG A 58 -1.61 28.26 -29.38
N ASP A 59 -0.35 28.53 -29.08
CA ASP A 59 0.38 29.66 -29.67
C ASP A 59 0.57 29.46 -31.18
N ALA A 60 0.85 28.24 -31.66
CA ALA A 60 0.93 27.92 -33.10
C ALA A 60 -0.42 28.05 -33.81
N ARG A 61 -1.53 27.71 -33.15
CA ARG A 61 -2.90 27.89 -33.70
C ARG A 61 -3.26 29.36 -33.86
N ASP A 62 -2.83 30.22 -32.94
CA ASP A 62 -3.03 31.67 -33.04
C ASP A 62 -2.29 32.25 -34.26
N LEU A 63 -1.21 31.60 -34.71
CA LEU A 63 -0.41 31.99 -35.89
C LEU A 63 -0.80 31.26 -37.19
N ALA A 64 -1.83 30.40 -37.18
CA ALA A 64 -2.17 29.48 -38.28
C ALA A 64 -2.71 30.15 -39.57
N ALA A 65 -2.72 31.49 -39.63
CA ALA A 65 -2.91 32.25 -40.86
C ALA A 65 -1.77 32.00 -41.86
N ASP A 66 -0.55 31.76 -41.36
CA ASP A 66 0.59 31.32 -42.14
C ASP A 66 0.56 29.78 -42.32
N PRO A 67 0.65 29.26 -43.56
CA PRO A 67 0.70 27.82 -43.83
C PRO A 67 1.80 27.07 -43.07
N ALA A 68 2.94 27.70 -42.79
CA ALA A 68 4.04 27.08 -42.05
C ALA A 68 3.63 26.79 -40.59
N TRP A 69 2.97 27.76 -39.94
CA TRP A 69 2.45 27.61 -38.58
C TRP A 69 1.29 26.62 -38.50
N ARG A 70 0.49 26.49 -39.57
CA ARG A 70 -0.54 25.45 -39.65
C ARG A 70 0.03 24.04 -39.69
N ALA A 71 1.05 23.80 -40.52
CA ALA A 71 1.73 22.51 -40.57
C ALA A 71 2.42 22.16 -39.25
N GLU A 72 2.97 23.16 -38.56
CA GLU A 72 3.57 22.99 -37.24
C GLU A 72 2.52 22.68 -36.15
N ALA A 73 1.37 23.37 -36.16
CA ALA A 73 0.26 23.07 -35.27
C ALA A 73 -0.23 21.62 -35.44
N ASP A 74 -0.38 21.14 -36.69
CA ASP A 74 -0.75 19.75 -36.97
C ASP A 74 0.31 18.74 -36.47
N ARG A 75 1.59 19.11 -36.50
CA ARG A 75 2.69 18.28 -35.98
C ARG A 75 2.63 18.19 -34.46
N ILE A 76 2.51 19.33 -33.77
CA ILE A 76 2.43 19.41 -32.30
C ILE A 76 1.18 18.69 -31.80
N GLU A 77 0.04 18.84 -32.48
CA GLU A 77 -1.21 18.17 -32.11
C GLU A 77 -1.08 16.64 -32.11
N ARG A 78 -0.42 16.07 -33.14
CA ARG A 78 -0.16 14.62 -33.18
C ARG A 78 0.79 14.16 -32.07
N GLU A 79 1.83 14.94 -31.79
CA GLU A 79 2.78 14.63 -30.71
C GLU A 79 2.09 14.67 -29.32
N ALA A 80 1.32 15.73 -29.06
CA ALA A 80 0.53 15.88 -27.83
C ALA A 80 -0.50 14.75 -27.68
N ALA A 81 -1.17 14.36 -28.77
CA ALA A 81 -2.13 13.26 -28.74
C ALA A 81 -1.46 11.90 -28.40
N SER A 82 -0.30 11.60 -28.99
CA SER A 82 0.46 10.37 -28.68
C SER A 82 0.89 10.35 -27.22
N LEU A 83 1.54 11.42 -26.75
CA LEU A 83 2.04 11.51 -25.37
C LEU A 83 0.90 11.45 -24.36
N ARG A 84 -0.25 12.10 -24.65
CA ARG A 84 -1.45 12.03 -23.82
C ARG A 84 -1.99 10.61 -23.69
N ALA A 85 -2.00 9.84 -24.78
CA ALA A 85 -2.46 8.45 -24.76
C ALA A 85 -1.50 7.54 -23.99
N GLU A 86 -0.19 7.68 -24.23
CA GLU A 86 0.87 6.96 -23.51
C GLU A 86 0.81 7.21 -22.00
N LEU A 87 0.71 8.49 -21.61
CA LEU A 87 0.60 8.89 -20.22
C LEU A 87 -0.69 8.37 -19.57
N ALA A 88 -1.83 8.45 -20.25
CA ALA A 88 -3.09 7.90 -19.74
C ALA A 88 -2.99 6.37 -19.51
N ALA A 89 -2.37 5.64 -20.44
CA ALA A 89 -2.14 4.20 -20.29
C ALA A 89 -1.20 3.88 -19.12
N ALA A 90 -0.10 4.62 -18.99
CA ALA A 90 0.86 4.45 -17.90
C ALA A 90 0.25 4.73 -16.52
N VAL A 91 -0.56 5.79 -16.40
CA VAL A 91 -1.30 6.12 -15.18
C VAL A 91 -2.32 5.05 -14.83
N ALA A 92 -3.03 4.50 -15.82
CA ALA A 92 -4.02 3.46 -15.61
C ALA A 92 -3.38 2.11 -15.19
N ALA A 93 -2.18 1.80 -15.68
CA ALA A 93 -1.47 0.57 -15.35
C ALA A 93 -0.76 0.60 -13.98
N ARG A 94 -0.52 1.80 -13.44
CA ARG A 94 0.18 2.00 -12.16
C ARG A 94 -0.69 1.56 -10.98
N ASP A 95 -0.08 0.82 -10.04
CA ASP A 95 -0.65 0.61 -8.71
C ASP A 95 -0.12 1.70 -7.75
N PRO A 96 -0.99 2.52 -7.14
CA PRO A 96 -0.57 3.56 -6.20
C PRO A 96 0.23 3.04 -4.99
N PHE A 97 0.05 1.77 -4.64
CA PHE A 97 0.72 1.15 -3.50
C PHE A 97 2.05 0.49 -3.84
N ASP A 98 2.47 0.42 -5.11
CA ASP A 98 3.80 -0.14 -5.48
C ASP A 98 4.98 0.40 -4.66
N PRO A 99 4.99 1.68 -4.23
CA PRO A 99 6.04 2.22 -3.36
C PRO A 99 5.90 1.86 -1.87
N TYR A 100 4.91 1.05 -1.46
CA TYR A 100 4.56 0.85 -0.05
C TYR A 100 5.30 -0.38 0.53
N ASP A 101 5.63 -0.26 1.82
CA ASP A 101 5.97 -1.41 2.66
C ASP A 101 4.70 -2.26 2.89
N VAL A 102 4.84 -3.46 3.45
CA VAL A 102 3.67 -4.34 3.65
C VAL A 102 3.53 -4.86 5.06
N ILE A 103 2.28 -5.14 5.40
CA ILE A 103 1.90 -5.98 6.54
C ILE A 103 1.40 -7.31 5.99
N VAL A 104 1.96 -8.40 6.49
CA VAL A 104 1.57 -9.77 6.14
C VAL A 104 0.89 -10.40 7.35
N LEU A 105 -0.37 -10.81 7.17
CA LEU A 105 -1.18 -11.52 8.15
C LEU A 105 -1.25 -12.98 7.71
N ILE A 106 -0.86 -13.89 8.61
CA ILE A 106 -0.81 -15.32 8.35
C ILE A 106 -1.65 -16.02 9.41
N ASP A 107 -2.59 -16.86 9.00
CA ASP A 107 -3.40 -17.67 9.92
C ASP A 107 -3.66 -19.06 9.35
N ALA A 108 -3.91 -20.01 10.23
CA ALA A 108 -4.32 -21.36 9.90
C ALA A 108 -5.35 -21.84 10.93
N GLU A 109 -5.96 -22.99 10.65
CA GLU A 109 -6.83 -23.66 11.62
C GLU A 109 -6.09 -23.95 12.93
N ALA A 110 -6.81 -23.94 14.05
CA ALA A 110 -6.23 -24.19 15.36
C ALA A 110 -5.51 -25.55 15.39
N GLY A 111 -4.23 -25.55 15.81
CA GLY A 111 -3.37 -26.74 15.82
C GLY A 111 -2.45 -26.86 14.59
N CYS A 112 -2.76 -26.16 13.49
CA CYS A 112 -1.95 -26.14 12.27
C CYS A 112 -0.76 -25.16 12.36
N HIS A 113 0.24 -25.50 13.16
CA HIS A 113 1.41 -24.65 13.40
C HIS A 113 2.47 -24.70 12.27
N ARG A 114 2.70 -25.89 11.70
CA ARG A 114 3.71 -26.11 10.64
C ARG A 114 3.51 -25.27 9.38
N PRO A 115 2.29 -25.17 8.80
CA PRO A 115 2.11 -24.34 7.60
C PRO A 115 2.40 -22.86 7.87
N VAL A 116 2.04 -22.34 9.04
CA VAL A 116 2.31 -20.94 9.41
C VAL A 116 3.81 -20.69 9.53
N GLN A 117 4.54 -21.56 10.25
CA GLN A 117 5.99 -21.43 10.36
C GLN A 117 6.69 -21.51 9.00
N ALA A 118 6.24 -22.41 8.10
CA ALA A 118 6.83 -22.54 6.78
C ALA A 118 6.64 -21.25 5.94
N VAL A 119 5.46 -20.63 6.01
CA VAL A 119 5.18 -19.35 5.34
C VAL A 119 6.02 -18.22 5.95
N VAL A 120 6.09 -18.12 7.28
CA VAL A 120 6.92 -17.11 7.96
C VAL A 120 8.37 -17.22 7.48
N ASN A 121 8.95 -18.42 7.51
CA ASN A 121 10.32 -18.65 7.06
C ASN A 121 10.51 -18.23 5.58
N ALA A 122 9.56 -18.56 4.71
CA ALA A 122 9.63 -18.18 3.30
C ALA A 122 9.64 -16.65 3.10
N TYR A 123 8.82 -15.90 3.85
CA TYR A 123 8.84 -14.44 3.81
C TYR A 123 10.13 -13.86 4.40
N GLU A 124 10.66 -14.42 5.47
CA GLU A 124 11.93 -13.99 6.06
C GLU A 124 13.11 -14.24 5.11
N ASP A 125 13.12 -15.38 4.41
CA ASP A 125 14.15 -15.72 3.44
C ASP A 125 14.07 -14.84 2.18
N ASP A 126 12.88 -14.62 1.62
CA ASP A 126 12.68 -13.73 0.47
C ASP A 126 13.03 -12.27 0.82
N ALA A 127 12.63 -11.78 1.99
CA ALA A 127 12.99 -10.46 2.46
C ALA A 127 14.51 -10.32 2.61
N ARG A 128 15.19 -11.32 3.22
CA ARG A 128 16.65 -11.32 3.37
C ARG A 128 17.36 -11.31 2.02
N ALA A 129 16.89 -12.11 1.05
CA ALA A 129 17.45 -12.16 -0.30
C ALA A 129 17.35 -10.81 -1.04
N ARG A 130 16.34 -9.99 -0.71
CA ARG A 130 16.11 -8.65 -1.28
C ARG A 130 16.70 -7.51 -0.44
N GLY A 131 17.35 -7.82 0.68
CA GLY A 131 17.86 -6.81 1.61
C GLY A 131 16.76 -6.04 2.36
N TRP A 132 15.56 -6.62 2.48
CA TRP A 132 14.44 -6.05 3.23
C TRP A 132 14.51 -6.45 4.71
N HIS A 133 13.93 -5.61 5.55
CA HIS A 133 13.83 -5.86 6.99
C HIS A 133 12.45 -6.39 7.35
N VAL A 134 12.42 -7.48 8.11
CA VAL A 134 11.21 -8.10 8.66
C VAL A 134 11.10 -7.79 10.15
N GLU A 135 9.95 -7.29 10.55
CA GLU A 135 9.57 -7.05 11.94
C GLU A 135 8.37 -7.94 12.30
N HIS A 136 8.48 -8.74 13.37
CA HIS A 136 7.32 -9.41 13.95
C HIS A 136 6.48 -8.38 14.73
N LEU A 137 5.20 -8.25 14.37
CA LEU A 137 4.33 -7.20 14.92
C LEU A 137 3.63 -7.61 16.22
N TYR A 138 3.69 -8.89 16.56
CA TYR A 138 3.10 -9.46 17.77
C TYR A 138 4.07 -10.46 18.39
N ASN A 139 4.39 -10.25 19.66
CA ASN A 139 5.29 -11.13 20.39
C ASN A 139 4.55 -12.34 20.96
N ASP A 140 5.20 -13.50 20.90
CA ASP A 140 4.65 -14.80 21.32
C ASP A 140 3.24 -15.07 20.77
N PRO A 141 3.07 -15.08 19.43
CA PRO A 141 1.78 -15.38 18.81
C PRO A 141 1.38 -16.85 19.05
N PRO A 142 0.08 -17.16 19.06
CA PRO A 142 -0.38 -18.55 18.93
C PRO A 142 0.27 -19.24 17.71
N PRO A 143 0.62 -20.53 17.78
CA PRO A 143 1.39 -21.20 16.72
C PRO A 143 0.73 -21.24 15.33
N HIS A 144 -0.60 -21.04 15.26
CA HIS A 144 -1.38 -21.04 14.03
C HIS A 144 -1.60 -19.61 13.48
N TRP A 145 -0.84 -18.62 13.94
CA TRP A 145 -0.99 -17.23 13.51
C TRP A 145 0.33 -16.46 13.58
N ALA A 146 0.53 -15.50 12.67
CA ALA A 146 1.66 -14.59 12.68
C ALA A 146 1.30 -13.25 12.00
N MET A 147 2.00 -12.18 12.41
CA MET A 147 1.93 -10.87 11.77
C MET A 147 3.33 -10.31 11.53
N LEU A 148 3.63 -10.01 10.27
CA LEU A 148 4.93 -9.48 9.85
C LEU A 148 4.76 -8.09 9.25
N GLY A 149 5.68 -7.17 9.55
CA GLY A 149 5.90 -5.95 8.79
C GLY A 149 7.16 -6.12 7.96
N ILE A 150 7.07 -5.98 6.64
CA ILE A 150 8.20 -6.10 5.72
C ILE A 150 8.48 -4.74 5.10
N THR A 151 9.72 -4.27 5.27
CA THR A 151 10.13 -2.92 4.91
C THR A 151 11.36 -2.94 4.02
N ALA A 152 11.32 -2.20 2.90
CA ALA A 152 12.49 -2.01 2.04
C ALA A 152 13.25 -0.72 2.36
N GLY A 153 14.43 -0.57 1.75
CA GLY A 153 15.21 0.67 1.78
C GLY A 153 14.54 1.83 1.02
N GLU A 154 15.28 2.93 0.85
CA GLU A 154 14.81 4.09 0.08
C GLU A 154 14.87 3.88 -1.43
N GLU A 155 15.71 2.95 -1.90
CA GLU A 155 15.92 2.66 -3.31
C GLU A 155 15.00 1.54 -3.81
N GLY A 156 14.49 1.71 -5.04
CA GLY A 156 13.68 0.72 -5.72
C GLY A 156 12.21 0.68 -5.30
N PRO A 157 11.42 -0.23 -5.90
CA PRO A 157 10.01 -0.39 -5.59
C PRO A 157 9.82 -0.97 -4.18
N GLY A 158 8.65 -0.69 -3.59
CA GLY A 158 8.32 -1.18 -2.24
C GLY A 158 7.98 -2.68 -2.24
N PRO A 159 8.02 -3.34 -1.07
CA PRO A 159 7.63 -4.75 -0.92
C PRO A 159 6.25 -5.09 -1.50
N TRP A 160 5.31 -4.13 -1.51
CA TRP A 160 3.98 -4.32 -2.07
C TRP A 160 4.02 -4.73 -3.54
N SER A 161 4.87 -4.10 -4.37
CA SER A 161 4.91 -4.34 -5.81
C SER A 161 5.21 -5.80 -6.17
N VAL A 162 5.85 -6.53 -5.26
CA VAL A 162 6.21 -7.94 -5.42
C VAL A 162 5.21 -8.84 -4.70
N LEU A 163 4.96 -8.56 -3.43
CA LEU A 163 4.22 -9.47 -2.55
C LEU A 163 2.70 -9.45 -2.79
N LYS A 164 2.18 -8.44 -3.50
CA LYS A 164 0.76 -8.38 -3.88
C LYS A 164 0.32 -9.53 -4.82
N GLU A 165 1.25 -10.12 -5.55
CA GLU A 165 0.99 -11.29 -6.41
C GLU A 165 1.30 -12.63 -5.72
N GLY A 166 1.72 -12.59 -4.44
CA GLY A 166 2.10 -13.78 -3.68
C GLY A 166 0.92 -14.75 -3.40
N PRO A 167 1.23 -16.01 -3.04
CA PRO A 167 0.21 -17.00 -2.74
C PRO A 167 -0.64 -16.56 -1.53
N ARG A 168 -1.97 -16.72 -1.65
CA ARG A 168 -2.95 -16.40 -0.59
C ARG A 168 -3.28 -17.59 0.31
N ALA A 169 -2.87 -18.78 -0.11
CA ALA A 169 -2.99 -20.01 0.66
C ALA A 169 -1.79 -20.90 0.35
N VAL A 170 -1.17 -21.47 1.37
CA VAL A 170 -0.02 -22.36 1.27
C VAL A 170 -0.32 -23.62 2.05
N ARG A 171 -0.37 -24.76 1.36
CA ARG A 171 -0.58 -26.06 1.98
C ARG A 171 0.74 -26.65 2.44
N SER A 172 0.78 -27.19 3.66
CA SER A 172 1.98 -27.86 4.15
C SER A 172 2.27 -29.14 3.36
N ALA A 173 3.55 -29.40 3.08
CA ALA A 173 4.00 -30.59 2.35
C ALA A 173 3.67 -31.91 3.09
N ASP A 174 3.63 -31.87 4.42
CA ASP A 174 3.27 -33.02 5.27
C ASP A 174 1.74 -33.19 5.45
N GLY A 175 0.93 -32.36 4.80
CA GLY A 175 -0.53 -32.43 4.86
C GLY A 175 -1.15 -31.91 6.16
N SER A 176 -0.36 -31.33 7.08
CA SER A 176 -0.80 -30.88 8.41
C SER A 176 -1.74 -29.66 8.43
N GLY A 177 -2.03 -29.06 7.27
CA GLY A 177 -2.98 -27.96 7.14
C GLY A 177 -2.62 -26.98 6.03
N THR A 178 -3.38 -25.89 5.98
CA THR A 178 -3.19 -24.78 5.05
C THR A 178 -3.06 -23.49 5.85
N ALA A 179 -2.05 -22.69 5.54
CA ALA A 179 -1.95 -21.32 6.02
C ALA A 179 -2.55 -20.37 4.98
N HIS A 180 -3.38 -19.44 5.42
CA HIS A 180 -3.92 -18.34 4.65
C HIS A 180 -3.05 -17.11 4.85
N VAL A 181 -2.84 -16.35 3.78
CA VAL A 181 -1.94 -15.20 3.76
C VAL A 181 -2.64 -14.00 3.17
N THR A 182 -2.72 -12.94 3.97
CA THR A 182 -3.14 -11.62 3.54
C THR A 182 -1.98 -10.66 3.55
N VAL A 183 -1.79 -9.96 2.44
CA VAL A 183 -0.75 -8.94 2.29
C VAL A 183 -1.48 -7.61 2.14
N LEU A 184 -1.09 -6.63 2.93
CA LEU A 184 -1.69 -5.30 3.00
C LEU A 184 -0.59 -4.25 2.79
N PRO A 185 -0.85 -3.15 2.07
CA PRO A 185 0.09 -2.05 1.99
C PRO A 185 0.11 -1.31 3.34
N GLU A 186 1.30 -1.01 3.86
CA GLU A 186 1.46 -0.25 5.10
C GLU A 186 1.16 1.23 4.83
N ALA A 187 -0.11 1.58 5.01
CA ALA A 187 -0.65 2.90 4.72
C ALA A 187 -0.40 3.92 5.84
N GLU A 188 -0.62 5.20 5.51
CA GLU A 188 -0.68 6.23 6.55
C GLU A 188 -1.86 6.02 7.49
N PRO A 189 -1.73 6.45 8.76
CA PRO A 189 -2.88 6.57 9.63
C PRO A 189 -3.99 7.34 8.92
N ALA A 190 -5.13 6.69 8.71
CA ALA A 190 -6.31 7.39 8.25
C ALA A 190 -6.69 8.43 9.33
N PRO A 191 -7.14 9.64 8.94
CA PRO A 191 -7.68 10.60 9.89
C PRO A 191 -9.01 10.05 10.44
N VAL A 192 -8.93 9.22 11.47
CA VAL A 192 -10.07 8.72 12.23
C VAL A 192 -10.38 9.64 13.39
N ASP A 193 -11.66 9.72 13.76
CA ASP A 193 -12.04 10.32 15.02
C ASP A 193 -11.51 9.44 16.16
N PRO A 194 -10.78 9.98 17.14
CA PRO A 194 -10.34 9.20 18.31
C PRO A 194 -11.50 8.50 19.04
N ARG A 195 -12.72 9.03 18.96
CA ARG A 195 -13.94 8.43 19.55
C ARG A 195 -14.37 7.15 18.84
N ASP A 196 -13.95 6.97 17.60
CA ASP A 196 -14.23 5.78 16.79
C ASP A 196 -13.22 4.65 17.04
N VAL A 197 -12.21 4.88 17.89
CA VAL A 197 -11.21 3.87 18.24
C VAL A 197 -11.42 3.41 19.68
N ARG A 198 -11.72 2.13 19.85
CA ARG A 198 -11.70 1.47 21.16
C ARG A 198 -10.41 0.69 21.35
N ILE A 199 -9.80 0.83 22.53
CA ILE A 199 -8.65 0.05 22.96
C ILE A 199 -9.05 -0.77 24.19
N ASP A 200 -9.11 -2.08 24.04
CA ASP A 200 -9.35 -3.02 25.13
C ASP A 200 -7.98 -3.53 25.63
N LEU A 201 -7.66 -3.32 26.91
CA LEU A 201 -6.40 -3.77 27.53
C LEU A 201 -6.59 -5.11 28.26
N TYR A 202 -5.68 -6.05 28.02
CA TYR A 202 -5.64 -7.36 28.67
C TYR A 202 -4.34 -7.46 29.49
N CYS A 203 -4.34 -6.88 30.69
CA CYS A 203 -3.19 -6.90 31.57
C CYS A 203 -3.26 -8.10 32.53
N THR A 204 -2.23 -8.94 32.55
CA THR A 204 -1.96 -9.84 33.68
C THR A 204 -1.10 -9.09 34.71
N ARG A 205 -1.33 -9.34 36.00
CA ARG A 205 -0.60 -8.67 37.11
C ARG A 205 0.78 -9.28 37.38
N GLU A 206 1.30 -10.10 36.49
CA GLU A 206 2.56 -10.81 36.68
C GLU A 206 3.75 -9.89 36.34
N PRO A 207 4.78 -9.80 37.20
CA PRO A 207 6.00 -9.08 36.87
C PRO A 207 6.61 -9.61 35.57
N GLY A 208 6.89 -8.71 34.62
CA GLY A 208 7.43 -9.07 33.30
C GLY A 208 6.39 -9.54 32.29
N ALA A 209 5.10 -9.53 32.63
CA ALA A 209 4.04 -9.78 31.65
C ALA A 209 4.06 -8.75 30.53
N GLN A 210 3.98 -9.24 29.30
CA GLN A 210 3.84 -8.38 28.13
C GLN A 210 2.46 -7.74 28.10
N THR A 211 2.38 -6.50 27.63
CA THR A 211 1.11 -5.81 27.45
C THR A 211 0.40 -6.40 26.25
N MET A 212 -0.81 -6.92 26.46
CA MET A 212 -1.71 -7.33 25.39
C MET A 212 -2.87 -6.36 25.29
N LEU A 213 -3.22 -5.97 24.07
CA LEU A 213 -4.36 -5.10 23.80
C LEU A 213 -5.06 -5.49 22.51
N ARG A 214 -6.30 -5.04 22.37
CA ARG A 214 -7.04 -5.04 21.11
C ARG A 214 -7.40 -3.62 20.75
N MET A 215 -7.00 -3.20 19.56
CA MET A 215 -7.50 -1.97 18.94
C MET A 215 -8.66 -2.33 18.01
N LEU A 216 -9.70 -1.50 18.02
CA LEU A 216 -10.91 -1.70 17.24
C LEU A 216 -11.41 -0.37 16.71
N HIS A 217 -11.55 -0.25 15.39
CA HIS A 217 -12.26 0.85 14.76
C HIS A 217 -13.75 0.53 14.79
N GLU A 218 -14.51 1.20 15.66
CA GLU A 218 -15.91 0.92 15.97
C GLU A 218 -16.83 0.98 14.73
N PRO A 219 -16.73 1.99 13.84
CA PRO A 219 -17.62 2.07 12.68
C PRO A 219 -17.48 0.90 11.71
N THR A 220 -16.25 0.41 11.49
CA THR A 220 -15.99 -0.66 10.51
C THR A 220 -15.85 -2.03 11.14
N ARG A 221 -15.76 -2.09 12.47
CA ARG A 221 -15.49 -3.32 13.25
C ARG A 221 -14.15 -3.98 12.92
N ILE A 222 -13.26 -3.29 12.21
CA ILE A 222 -11.90 -3.74 11.90
C ILE A 222 -11.03 -3.55 13.15
N GLY A 223 -10.34 -4.61 13.54
CA GLY A 223 -9.46 -4.58 14.70
C GLY A 223 -8.20 -5.39 14.49
N ALA A 224 -7.27 -5.23 15.44
CA ALA A 224 -6.07 -6.04 15.54
C ALA A 224 -5.65 -6.15 17.00
N TYR A 225 -5.02 -7.27 17.33
CA TYR A 225 -4.37 -7.45 18.62
C TYR A 225 -2.93 -6.97 18.55
N GLY A 226 -2.43 -6.42 19.65
CA GLY A 226 -1.03 -6.07 19.84
C GLY A 226 -0.51 -6.73 21.11
N ARG A 227 0.72 -7.24 21.07
CA ARG A 227 1.41 -7.80 22.24
C ARG A 227 2.88 -7.46 22.20
N ASP A 228 3.33 -6.73 23.23
CA ASP A 228 4.73 -6.32 23.37
C ASP A 228 5.08 -6.01 24.84
N PRO A 229 6.34 -6.21 25.29
CA PRO A 229 6.81 -5.72 26.58
C PRO A 229 6.59 -4.22 26.79
N VAL A 230 6.63 -3.42 25.71
CA VAL A 230 6.44 -1.98 25.72
C VAL A 230 5.00 -1.65 25.27
N PRO A 231 4.13 -1.11 26.15
CA PRO A 231 2.73 -0.81 25.82
C PRO A 231 2.55 0.04 24.56
N ALA A 232 3.39 1.07 24.40
CA ALA A 232 3.34 1.96 23.24
C ALA A 232 3.64 1.22 21.92
N ARG A 233 4.52 0.21 21.95
CA ARG A 233 4.85 -0.59 20.77
C ARG A 233 3.73 -1.58 20.44
N ALA A 234 3.11 -2.19 21.44
CA ALA A 234 1.92 -3.03 21.25
C ALA A 234 0.80 -2.23 20.57
N GLN A 235 0.55 -0.99 21.04
CA GLN A 235 -0.47 -0.11 20.46
C GLN A 235 -0.08 0.31 19.03
N ALA A 236 1.17 0.73 18.81
CA ALA A 236 1.63 1.14 17.48
C ALA A 236 1.52 0.01 16.46
N ASN A 237 1.88 -1.23 16.82
CA ASN A 237 1.80 -2.38 15.93
C ASN A 237 0.35 -2.76 15.61
N ALA A 238 -0.54 -2.82 16.61
CA ALA A 238 -1.97 -3.06 16.37
C ALA A 238 -2.56 -1.97 15.45
N MET A 239 -2.17 -0.72 15.68
CA MET A 239 -2.61 0.42 14.90
C MET A 239 -2.15 0.35 13.43
N ARG A 240 -0.90 -0.04 13.18
CA ARG A 240 -0.38 -0.28 11.82
C ARG A 240 -1.25 -1.29 11.05
N VAL A 241 -1.62 -2.39 11.71
CA VAL A 241 -2.45 -3.45 11.11
C VAL A 241 -3.88 -2.96 10.83
N VAL A 242 -4.48 -2.19 11.74
CA VAL A 242 -5.82 -1.59 11.53
C VAL A 242 -5.80 -0.60 10.36
N TRP A 243 -4.79 0.27 10.27
CA TRP A 243 -4.69 1.24 9.17
C TRP A 243 -4.46 0.58 7.82
N ALA A 244 -3.62 -0.45 7.75
CA ALA A 244 -3.43 -1.19 6.51
C ALA A 244 -4.74 -1.86 6.03
N GLN A 245 -5.52 -2.45 6.96
CA GLN A 245 -6.82 -3.03 6.62
C GLN A 245 -7.83 -1.98 6.16
N LEU A 246 -7.87 -0.80 6.81
CA LEU A 246 -8.77 0.29 6.45
C LEU A 246 -8.42 0.95 5.11
N ALA A 247 -7.13 1.11 4.82
CA ALA A 247 -6.67 1.67 3.56
C ALA A 247 -7.15 0.82 2.38
N VAL A 248 -7.00 -0.51 2.49
CA VAL A 248 -7.50 -1.41 1.44
C VAL A 248 -9.02 -1.46 1.40
N LEU A 249 -9.73 -1.37 2.53
CA LEU A 249 -11.20 -1.26 2.52
C LEU A 249 -11.66 -0.03 1.73
N GLY A 250 -11.01 1.12 1.94
CA GLY A 250 -11.27 2.33 1.15
C GLY A 250 -11.07 2.09 -0.36
N SER A 251 -9.93 1.51 -0.74
CA SER A 251 -9.65 1.17 -2.14
C SER A 251 -10.55 0.07 -2.72
N ALA A 252 -11.05 -0.85 -1.89
CA ALA A 252 -11.99 -1.90 -2.27
C ALA A 252 -13.37 -1.31 -2.60
N LEU A 253 -13.83 -0.33 -1.83
CA LEU A 253 -15.06 0.41 -2.09
C LEU A 253 -14.98 1.22 -3.41
N GLU A 254 -13.78 1.61 -3.82
CA GLU A 254 -13.50 2.20 -5.13
C GLU A 254 -13.38 1.16 -6.26
N GLY A 255 -13.59 -0.13 -5.96
CA GLY A 255 -13.61 -1.22 -6.94
C GLY A 255 -12.24 -1.83 -7.28
N ARG A 256 -11.17 -1.45 -6.56
CA ARG A 256 -9.79 -1.91 -6.87
C ARG A 256 -9.39 -3.21 -6.15
N TYR A 257 -10.08 -3.59 -5.09
CA TYR A 257 -9.81 -4.82 -4.29
C TYR A 257 -11.13 -5.47 -3.83
N GLN A 258 -11.14 -6.79 -3.61
CA GLN A 258 -12.31 -7.53 -3.10
C GLN A 258 -12.06 -7.92 -1.66
N ALA A 259 -12.95 -7.48 -0.77
CA ALA A 259 -12.97 -7.94 0.61
C ALA A 259 -13.60 -9.34 0.71
N VAL A 260 -12.95 -10.25 1.43
CA VAL A 260 -13.52 -11.56 1.78
C VAL A 260 -13.78 -11.57 3.29
N PRO A 261 -15.05 -11.45 3.75
CA PRO A 261 -15.36 -11.54 5.17
C PRO A 261 -15.25 -12.99 5.67
N GLN A 262 -14.73 -13.17 6.89
CA GLN A 262 -14.78 -14.43 7.65
C GLN A 262 -15.15 -14.16 9.12
N ALA A 263 -15.48 -15.25 9.82
CA ALA A 263 -16.22 -15.33 11.09
C ALA A 263 -15.73 -14.44 12.26
N PRO A 264 -16.58 -14.22 13.29
CA PRO A 264 -16.31 -13.26 14.36
C PRO A 264 -15.06 -13.64 15.17
N GLY A 265 -14.02 -12.81 15.10
CA GLY A 265 -12.79 -12.97 15.90
C GLY A 265 -11.47 -13.06 15.10
N GLY A 266 -11.53 -13.11 13.76
CA GLY A 266 -10.35 -13.15 12.89
C GLY A 266 -9.95 -11.79 12.27
N HIS A 267 -8.73 -11.72 11.74
CA HIS A 267 -8.22 -10.60 10.94
C HIS A 267 -8.85 -10.56 9.54
N LEU A 268 -8.96 -9.36 8.96
CA LEU A 268 -9.55 -9.17 7.64
C LEU A 268 -8.61 -9.72 6.55
N HIS A 269 -9.14 -10.58 5.67
CA HIS A 269 -8.43 -11.05 4.48
C HIS A 269 -8.82 -10.24 3.24
N LEU A 270 -7.83 -9.88 2.41
CA LEU A 270 -8.03 -9.06 1.21
C LEU A 270 -7.46 -9.76 -0.03
N ARG A 271 -8.27 -9.82 -1.09
CA ARG A 271 -7.89 -10.39 -2.40
C ARG A 271 -7.93 -9.29 -3.46
N ALA A 272 -6.87 -9.16 -4.25
CA ALA A 272 -6.88 -8.30 -5.44
C ALA A 272 -7.93 -8.80 -6.44
N VAL A 273 -8.76 -7.89 -6.99
CA VAL A 273 -9.69 -8.22 -8.07
C VAL A 273 -8.84 -8.35 -9.33
N ALA A 274 -8.76 -9.55 -9.91
CA ALA A 274 -8.25 -9.69 -11.27
C ALA A 274 -9.13 -8.81 -12.18
N GLY A 275 -8.49 -7.91 -12.93
CA GLY A 275 -9.15 -6.94 -13.78
C GLY A 275 -10.30 -7.57 -14.57
N ARG A 276 -11.48 -6.95 -14.49
CA ARG A 276 -12.61 -7.27 -15.35
C ARG A 276 -12.12 -7.13 -16.80
N PRO A 277 -12.19 -8.15 -17.67
CA PRO A 277 -12.13 -7.87 -19.10
C PRO A 277 -13.26 -6.90 -19.41
N ALA A 278 -12.94 -5.80 -20.08
CA ALA A 278 -13.93 -4.87 -20.60
C ALA A 278 -14.97 -5.69 -21.36
N SER A 279 -16.21 -5.66 -20.88
CA SER A 279 -17.33 -6.26 -21.59
C SER A 279 -17.53 -5.41 -22.83
N VAL A 280 -17.24 -6.00 -24.00
CA VAL A 280 -17.72 -5.52 -25.31
C VAL A 280 -19.22 -5.71 -25.37
#